data_AF-A0A699SXI2-F1
#
_entry.id   AF-A0A699SXI2-F1
#
_cell.length_a   1.000
_cell.length_b   1.000
_cell.length_c   1.000
_cell.angle_alpha   90.00
_cell.angle_beta   90.00
_cell.angle_gamma   90.00
#
_symmetry.space_group_name_H-M   'P 1'
#
loop_
_entity.id
_entity.type
_entity.pdbx_description
1 polymer ?
#
loop_
_entity_poly.entity_id
_entity_poly.type
_entity_poly.pdbx_seq_one_letter_code
_entity_poly.pdbx_strand_id
1 'polypeptide(L)'
;EEEEHSASADSIPPPPALRRLSIVHRPGYEAGENSAAAAARPIEGRREDYGFVGSVEVKIRRRIAEDIGYGIRDAWIDPRDVAKEEALTTLEGVNTRVTELAAVQEQDTQDIYGVMEDAQRRQTEMFQRVETLVDDSGYHYETGRLVDQEARCSREAWAHSIGL
;
A
#
# COMPACT_ATOMS: atom_id res chain seq x y z
N GLU A 1 -20.30 31.80 44.03
CA GLU A 1 -19.94 32.34 42.71
C GLU A 1 -18.44 32.47 42.74
N GLU A 2 -17.70 31.47 42.25
CA GLU A 2 -17.33 31.31 40.82
C GLU A 2 -16.42 32.50 40.42
N GLU A 3 -15.24 32.35 39.81
CA GLU A 3 -14.63 31.27 39.05
C GLU A 3 -13.12 31.58 38.93
N GLU A 4 -12.33 30.54 38.67
CA GLU A 4 -10.95 30.56 38.19
C GLU A 4 -10.84 31.24 36.79
N HIS A 5 -9.72 31.54 36.11
CA HIS A 5 -8.46 30.83 35.86
C HIS A 5 -7.42 31.75 35.17
N SER A 6 -6.17 31.29 35.27
CA SER A 6 -4.94 31.59 34.53
C SER A 6 -5.05 31.69 33.00
N ALA A 7 -4.15 32.47 32.41
CA ALA A 7 -3.76 32.39 31.01
C ALA A 7 -2.27 32.02 30.89
N SER A 8 -1.93 30.98 30.13
CA SER A 8 -0.57 30.80 29.60
C SER A 8 -0.56 29.91 28.36
N ALA A 9 0.00 30.50 27.29
CA ALA A 9 0.83 29.94 26.22
C ALA A 9 0.30 28.80 25.32
N ASP A 10 0.16 29.18 24.04
CA ASP A 10 0.61 28.50 22.82
C ASP A 10 0.24 27.02 22.57
N SER A 11 -0.69 26.85 21.64
CA SER A 11 -1.26 25.59 21.16
C SER A 11 -0.36 24.89 20.14
N ILE A 12 0.08 23.67 20.45
CA ILE A 12 0.47 22.64 19.48
C ILE A 12 -0.70 21.63 19.40
N PRO A 13 -1.20 21.25 18.20
CA PRO A 13 -2.31 20.30 18.12
C PRO A 13 -1.87 18.88 18.50
N PRO A 14 -2.69 18.11 19.25
CA PRO A 14 -2.35 16.76 19.67
C PRO A 14 -2.45 15.74 18.52
N PRO A 15 -1.66 14.65 18.53
CA PRO A 15 -1.79 13.56 17.57
C PRO A 15 -3.08 12.74 17.83
N PRO A 16 -3.65 12.08 16.80
CA PRO A 16 -4.92 11.36 16.92
C PRO A 16 -4.83 10.16 17.87
N ALA A 17 -5.85 10.04 18.73
CA ALA A 17 -5.91 9.07 19.81
C ALA A 17 -5.96 7.61 19.33
N LEU A 18 -4.88 6.87 19.57
CA LEU A 18 -4.89 5.40 19.49
C LEU A 18 -5.62 4.84 20.72
N ARG A 19 -6.73 4.12 20.47
CA ARG A 19 -7.55 3.46 21.49
C ARG A 19 -6.69 2.47 22.27
N ARG A 20 -6.38 2.81 23.53
CA ARG A 20 -5.59 1.99 24.46
C ARG A 20 -6.42 0.78 24.89
N LEU A 21 -6.10 -0.41 24.36
CA LEU A 21 -6.64 -1.66 24.87
C LEU A 21 -5.90 -2.01 26.17
N SER A 22 -6.52 -1.77 27.33
CA SER A 22 -5.95 -2.12 28.64
C SER A 22 -6.11 -3.62 28.89
N ILE A 23 -5.01 -4.38 28.89
CA ILE A 23 -5.00 -5.75 29.42
C ILE A 23 -4.68 -5.66 30.91
N VAL A 24 -5.72 -5.75 31.73
CA VAL A 24 -5.57 -5.95 33.17
C VAL A 24 -5.14 -7.41 33.37
N HIS A 25 -3.91 -7.58 33.85
CA HIS A 25 -3.37 -8.88 34.26
C HIS A 25 -3.97 -9.26 35.62
N ARG A 26 -4.74 -10.36 35.68
CA ARG A 26 -5.13 -11.01 36.93
C ARG A 26 -4.64 -12.47 36.90
N PRO A 27 -3.67 -12.86 37.75
CA PRO A 27 -3.30 -14.26 37.90
C PRO A 27 -4.26 -14.90 38.92
N GLY A 28 -4.83 -16.05 38.58
CA GLY A 28 -5.76 -16.75 39.45
C GLY A 28 -6.32 -17.98 38.79
N TYR A 29 -5.50 -19.01 38.69
CA TYR A 29 -5.93 -20.39 38.47
C TYR A 29 -6.90 -20.78 39.59
N GLU A 30 -8.11 -21.24 39.26
CA GLU A 30 -8.72 -22.38 39.92
C GLU A 30 -9.52 -23.20 38.90
N ALA A 31 -9.27 -24.51 38.97
CA ALA A 31 -9.90 -25.54 38.21
C ALA A 31 -11.39 -25.68 38.59
N GLY A 32 -12.22 -25.90 37.59
CA GLY A 32 -13.62 -26.23 37.77
C GLY A 32 -14.25 -26.40 36.39
N GLU A 33 -14.30 -27.66 35.93
CA GLU A 33 -15.45 -28.32 35.31
C GLU A 33 -16.38 -27.40 34.46
N ASN A 34 -16.69 -27.73 33.20
CA ASN A 34 -17.98 -28.36 32.93
C ASN A 34 -18.13 -28.84 31.48
N SER A 35 -18.79 -30.01 31.41
CA SER A 35 -19.34 -30.74 30.28
C SER A 35 -20.17 -29.95 29.26
N ALA A 36 -19.94 -30.33 28.01
CA ALA A 36 -20.93 -30.76 26.99
C ALA A 36 -22.12 -29.87 26.60
N ALA A 37 -22.17 -29.67 25.27
CA ALA A 37 -23.35 -29.65 24.39
C ALA A 37 -24.30 -28.44 24.43
N ALA A 38 -24.30 -27.63 23.36
CA ALA A 38 -25.43 -27.54 22.41
C ALA A 38 -25.26 -26.39 21.39
N ALA A 39 -25.48 -26.72 20.10
CA ALA A 39 -25.90 -25.86 18.98
C ALA A 39 -24.90 -24.76 18.50
N ALA A 40 -24.69 -24.49 17.21
CA ALA A 40 -25.61 -24.54 16.08
C ALA A 40 -24.87 -24.59 14.71
N ARG A 41 -25.37 -25.46 13.81
CA ARG A 41 -25.51 -25.37 12.34
C ARG A 41 -24.40 -24.69 11.49
N PRO A 42 -23.81 -25.38 10.49
CA PRO A 42 -23.04 -24.72 9.45
C PRO A 42 -23.99 -24.04 8.46
N ILE A 43 -23.77 -22.75 8.21
CA ILE A 43 -24.45 -21.99 7.17
C ILE A 43 -23.80 -22.36 5.83
N GLU A 44 -24.54 -23.16 5.05
CA GLU A 44 -24.24 -23.48 3.67
C GLU A 44 -24.76 -22.36 2.76
N GLY A 45 -23.86 -21.69 2.03
CA GLY A 45 -24.27 -20.77 0.97
C GLY A 45 -23.26 -19.71 0.49
N ARG A 46 -22.11 -20.11 -0.07
CA ARG A 46 -21.66 -19.76 -1.43
C ARG A 46 -20.23 -20.27 -1.71
N ARG A 47 -20.14 -21.22 -2.64
CA ARG A 47 -18.93 -21.57 -3.42
C ARG A 47 -18.51 -20.33 -4.23
N GLU A 48 -17.24 -20.04 -4.38
CA GLU A 48 -16.26 -20.65 -5.29
C GLU A 48 -14.85 -20.38 -4.71
N ASP A 49 -13.92 -21.36 -4.83
CA ASP A 49 -12.45 -21.30 -4.58
C ASP A 49 -11.87 -22.55 -3.87
N TYR A 50 -12.70 -23.56 -3.57
CA TYR A 50 -12.29 -24.76 -2.82
C TYR A 50 -11.82 -25.95 -3.69
N GLY A 51 -11.12 -25.68 -4.80
CA GLY A 51 -10.46 -26.71 -5.61
C GLY A 51 -8.94 -26.60 -5.57
N PHE A 52 -8.44 -25.36 -5.62
CA PHE A 52 -7.02 -25.06 -5.62
C PHE A 52 -6.42 -25.22 -4.21
N VAL A 53 -7.05 -24.61 -3.21
CA VAL A 53 -6.57 -24.63 -1.80
C VAL A 53 -6.55 -26.06 -1.25
N GLY A 54 -7.56 -26.88 -1.52
CA GLY A 54 -7.60 -28.27 -1.05
C GLY A 54 -6.46 -29.14 -1.61
N SER A 55 -6.09 -28.93 -2.87
CA SER A 55 -4.98 -29.66 -3.49
C SER A 55 -3.60 -29.24 -2.97
N VAL A 56 -3.45 -27.94 -2.67
CA VAL A 56 -2.23 -27.34 -2.12
C VAL A 56 -2.05 -27.75 -0.66
N GLU A 57 -3.10 -27.68 0.16
CA GLU A 57 -3.13 -28.10 1.57
C GLU A 57 -2.73 -29.57 1.75
N VAL A 58 -3.25 -30.47 0.90
CA VAL A 58 -2.91 -31.90 0.94
C VAL A 58 -1.46 -32.14 0.49
N LYS A 59 -0.95 -31.39 -0.49
CA LYS A 59 0.46 -31.45 -0.91
C LYS A 59 1.41 -30.95 0.17
N ILE A 60 1.06 -29.88 0.87
CA ILE A 60 1.86 -29.33 1.98
C ILE A 60 1.95 -30.36 3.12
N ARG A 61 0.82 -30.93 3.53
CA ARG A 61 0.81 -31.95 4.60
C ARG A 61 1.61 -33.20 4.26
N ARG A 62 1.53 -33.68 3.01
CA ARG A 62 2.34 -34.82 2.56
C ARG A 62 3.83 -34.50 2.57
N ARG A 63 4.23 -33.32 2.09
CA ARG A 63 5.64 -32.89 2.08
C ARG A 63 6.21 -32.77 3.49
N ILE A 64 5.43 -32.20 4.42
CA ILE A 64 5.82 -32.12 5.84
C ILE A 64 5.99 -33.52 6.44
N ALA A 65 5.10 -34.47 6.15
CA ALA A 65 5.21 -35.84 6.67
C ALA A 65 6.42 -36.60 6.07
N GLU A 66 6.70 -36.41 4.79
CA GLU A 66 7.88 -36.98 4.10
C GLU A 66 9.18 -36.35 4.62
N ASP A 67 9.23 -35.03 4.80
CA ASP A 67 10.40 -34.28 5.29
C ASP A 67 10.69 -34.58 6.78
N ILE A 68 9.66 -34.72 7.62
CA ILE A 68 9.83 -35.11 9.04
C ILE A 68 10.30 -36.57 9.14
N GLY A 69 9.83 -37.45 8.24
CA GLY A 69 10.18 -38.87 8.23
C GLY A 69 11.64 -39.16 7.83
N TYR A 70 12.22 -38.32 6.97
CA TYR A 70 13.59 -38.48 6.46
C TYR A 70 14.62 -37.48 7.05
N GLY A 71 14.21 -36.29 7.50
CA GLY A 71 15.14 -35.21 7.87
C GLY A 71 15.72 -35.27 9.29
N ILE A 72 15.12 -36.02 10.21
CA ILE A 72 15.56 -36.05 11.62
C ILE A 72 16.72 -37.06 11.83
N ARG A 73 16.99 -37.95 10.86
CA ARG A 73 17.90 -39.09 11.08
C ARG A 73 19.33 -38.94 10.52
N ASP A 74 19.62 -38.00 9.62
CA ASP A 74 20.91 -38.00 8.90
C ASP A 74 21.69 -36.66 8.89
N ALA A 75 21.28 -35.64 9.64
CA ALA A 75 22.00 -34.37 9.75
C ALA A 75 22.38 -34.07 11.21
N TRP A 76 23.31 -34.84 11.76
CA TRP A 76 24.00 -34.42 12.98
C TRP A 76 24.92 -33.25 12.62
N ILE A 77 24.45 -32.02 12.83
CA ILE A 77 25.26 -30.81 12.65
C ILE A 77 26.35 -30.82 13.72
N ASP A 78 27.62 -30.81 13.31
CA ASP A 78 28.75 -30.70 14.23
C ASP A 78 28.70 -29.30 14.90
N PRO A 79 28.66 -29.19 16.25
CA PRO A 79 28.72 -27.91 16.93
C PRO A 79 29.93 -27.05 16.54
N ARG A 80 31.00 -27.66 16.02
CA ARG A 80 32.19 -26.95 15.52
C ARG A 80 31.94 -26.17 14.21
N ASP A 81 30.98 -26.58 13.40
CA ASP A 81 30.56 -25.84 12.21
C ASP A 81 29.55 -24.73 12.57
N VAL A 82 28.71 -24.95 13.59
CA VAL A 82 27.91 -23.88 14.22
C VAL A 82 28.81 -22.81 14.83
N ALA A 83 29.89 -23.18 15.52
CA ALA A 83 30.79 -22.23 16.16
C ALA A 83 31.54 -21.29 15.18
N LYS A 84 31.73 -21.69 13.91
CA LYS A 84 32.31 -20.82 12.87
C LYS A 84 31.29 -19.82 12.33
N GLU A 85 30.02 -20.20 12.25
CA GLU A 85 28.91 -19.30 11.94
C GLU A 85 28.65 -18.35 13.13
N GLU A 86 28.79 -18.85 14.36
CA GLU A 86 28.67 -18.12 15.63
C GLU A 86 29.79 -17.09 15.82
N ALA A 87 30.99 -17.30 15.28
CA ALA A 87 32.07 -16.31 15.30
C ALA A 87 31.76 -15.02 14.50
N LEU A 88 30.79 -15.07 13.58
CA LEU A 88 30.22 -13.89 12.90
C LEU A 88 29.03 -13.27 13.66
N THR A 89 28.60 -13.89 14.77
CA THR A 89 27.47 -13.45 15.62
C THR A 89 27.91 -12.77 16.91
N THR A 90 29.18 -12.40 17.07
CA THR A 90 29.58 -11.41 18.08
C THR A 90 28.66 -10.20 17.93
N LEU A 91 28.18 -9.65 19.04
CA LEU A 91 27.25 -8.51 19.07
C LEU A 91 27.69 -7.36 18.15
N GLU A 92 29.00 -7.17 18.01
CA GLU A 92 29.65 -6.21 17.11
C GLU A 92 29.41 -6.51 15.62
N GLY A 93 29.48 -7.78 15.19
CA GLY A 93 29.17 -8.21 13.83
C GLY A 93 27.68 -8.10 13.49
N VAL A 94 26.79 -8.38 14.46
CA VAL A 94 25.34 -8.17 14.31
C VAL A 94 25.02 -6.67 14.24
N ASN A 95 25.61 -5.84 15.10
CA ASN A 95 25.42 -4.39 15.07
C ASN A 95 25.87 -3.79 13.75
N THR A 96 27.01 -4.22 13.21
CA THR A 96 27.51 -3.76 11.91
C THR A 96 26.52 -4.09 10.80
N ARG A 97 26.03 -5.33 10.74
CA ARG A 97 25.04 -5.76 9.73
C ARG A 97 23.70 -5.04 9.87
N VAL A 98 23.25 -4.76 11.09
CA VAL A 98 22.02 -3.98 11.33
C VAL A 98 22.20 -2.53 10.87
N THR A 99 23.36 -1.92 11.11
CA THR A 99 23.68 -0.58 10.63
C THR A 99 23.76 -0.52 9.10
N GLU A 100 24.42 -1.49 8.46
CA GLU A 100 24.47 -1.59 7.00
C GLU A 100 23.08 -1.78 6.40
N LEU A 101 22.25 -2.66 6.98
CA LEU A 101 20.87 -2.87 6.55
C LEU A 101 20.02 -1.61 6.70
N ALA A 102 20.19 -0.87 7.82
CA ALA A 102 19.48 0.39 8.04
C ALA A 102 19.86 1.44 6.99
N ALA A 103 21.14 1.57 6.64
CA ALA A 103 21.61 2.48 5.61
C ALA A 103 21.06 2.10 4.22
N VAL A 104 21.04 0.82 3.86
CA VAL A 104 20.45 0.34 2.60
C VAL A 104 18.94 0.62 2.58
N GLN A 105 18.22 0.35 3.67
CA GLN A 105 16.79 0.61 3.75
C GLN A 105 16.46 2.12 3.66
N GLU A 106 17.30 2.97 4.24
CA GLU A 106 17.17 4.43 4.11
C GLU A 106 17.38 4.88 2.66
N GLN A 107 18.42 4.37 2.00
CA GLN A 107 18.68 4.67 0.59
C GLN A 107 17.53 4.17 -0.31
N ASP A 108 17.09 2.92 -0.15
CA ASP A 108 15.98 2.36 -0.94
C ASP A 108 14.70 3.18 -0.75
N THR A 109 14.46 3.68 0.47
CA THR A 109 13.34 4.57 0.75
C THR A 109 13.46 5.88 -0.01
N GLN A 110 14.64 6.52 0.02
CA GLN A 110 14.91 7.76 -0.72
C GLN A 110 14.78 7.56 -2.23
N ASP A 111 15.30 6.45 -2.77
CA ASP A 111 15.22 6.11 -4.19
C ASP A 111 13.77 5.92 -4.65
N ILE A 112 12.94 5.25 -3.83
CA ILE A 112 11.51 5.10 -4.09
C ILE A 112 10.83 6.48 -4.14
N TYR A 113 11.10 7.37 -3.17
CA TYR A 113 10.56 8.72 -3.19
C TYR A 113 11.00 9.50 -4.45
N GLY A 114 12.27 9.41 -4.84
CA GLY A 114 12.79 10.05 -6.04
C GLY A 114 12.07 9.59 -7.32
N VAL A 115 11.87 8.27 -7.47
CA VAL A 115 11.13 7.71 -8.61
C VAL A 115 9.68 8.20 -8.66
N MET A 116 9.01 8.29 -7.50
CA MET A 116 7.63 8.81 -7.43
C MET A 116 7.55 10.29 -7.79
N GLU A 117 8.46 11.13 -7.26
CA GLU A 117 8.50 12.55 -7.56
C GLU A 117 8.75 12.80 -9.05
N ASP A 118 9.67 12.05 -9.66
CA ASP A 118 9.95 12.13 -11.09
C ASP A 118 8.73 11.74 -11.94
N ALA A 119 8.02 10.68 -11.55
CA ALA A 119 6.80 10.26 -12.21
C ALA A 119 5.70 11.33 -12.10
N GLN A 120 5.50 11.89 -10.91
CA GLN A 120 4.53 12.95 -10.67
C GLN A 120 4.88 14.23 -11.45
N ARG A 121 6.16 14.61 -11.50
CA ARG A 121 6.64 15.77 -12.27
C ARG A 121 6.35 15.60 -13.77
N ARG A 122 6.65 14.43 -14.33
CA ARG A 122 6.36 14.12 -15.74
C ARG A 122 4.87 14.13 -16.05
N GLN A 123 4.03 13.65 -15.13
CA GLN A 123 2.58 13.75 -15.29
C GLN A 123 2.14 15.22 -15.36
N THR A 124 2.60 16.06 -14.43
CA THR A 124 2.26 17.50 -14.42
C THR A 124 2.71 18.20 -15.70
N GLU A 125 3.92 17.92 -16.19
CA GLU A 125 4.41 18.47 -17.46
C GLU A 125 3.53 18.07 -18.64
N MET A 126 3.09 16.82 -18.68
CA MET A 126 2.18 16.33 -19.72
C MET A 126 0.83 17.06 -19.66
N PHE A 127 0.27 17.25 -18.46
CA PHE A 127 -0.97 18.01 -18.29
C PHE A 127 -0.84 19.44 -18.80
N GLN A 128 0.26 20.14 -18.47
CA GLN A 128 0.51 21.50 -18.97
C GLN A 128 0.63 21.56 -20.49
N ARG A 129 1.29 20.57 -21.11
CA ARG A 129 1.38 20.47 -22.58
C ARG A 129 0.03 20.21 -23.23
N VAL A 130 -0.82 19.40 -22.60
CA VAL A 130 -2.19 19.17 -23.08
C VAL A 130 -3.02 20.44 -22.95
N GLU A 131 -2.93 21.16 -21.83
CA GLU A 131 -3.65 22.40 -21.60
C GLU A 131 -3.29 23.46 -22.65
N THR A 132 -1.99 23.69 -22.88
CA THR A 132 -1.53 24.62 -23.94
C THR A 132 -2.00 24.22 -25.33
N LEU A 133 -2.04 22.93 -25.66
CA LEU A 133 -2.57 22.44 -26.93
C LEU A 133 -4.09 22.67 -27.05
N VAL A 134 -4.83 22.48 -25.95
CA VAL A 134 -6.28 22.71 -25.92
C VAL A 134 -6.57 24.19 -26.15
N ASP A 135 -5.83 25.09 -25.50
CA ASP A 135 -5.96 26.53 -25.71
C ASP A 135 -5.67 26.94 -27.16
N ASP A 136 -4.57 26.43 -27.73
CA ASP A 136 -4.20 26.66 -29.12
C ASP A 136 -5.27 26.15 -30.10
N SER A 137 -5.82 24.96 -29.83
CA SER A 137 -6.92 24.40 -30.63
C SER A 137 -8.18 25.26 -30.57
N GLY A 138 -8.48 25.87 -29.42
CA GLY A 138 -9.59 26.80 -29.26
C GLY A 138 -9.44 28.03 -30.13
N TYR A 139 -8.23 28.60 -30.20
CA TYR A 139 -7.92 29.73 -31.08
C TYR A 139 -8.11 29.40 -32.56
N HIS A 140 -7.62 28.23 -32.99
CA HIS A 140 -7.77 27.77 -34.37
C HIS A 140 -9.23 27.50 -34.75
N TYR A 141 -10.00 26.91 -33.84
CA TYR A 141 -11.44 26.69 -34.04
C TYR A 141 -12.20 28.01 -34.22
N GLU A 142 -11.94 28.99 -33.36
CA GLU A 142 -12.59 30.30 -33.41
C GLU A 142 -12.25 31.06 -34.70
N THR A 143 -10.99 31.00 -35.11
CA THR A 143 -10.54 31.60 -36.37
C THR A 143 -11.24 30.95 -37.57
N GLY A 144 -11.30 29.60 -37.61
CA GLY A 144 -12.02 28.89 -38.67
C GLY A 144 -13.50 29.25 -38.72
N ARG A 145 -14.15 29.33 -37.55
CA ARG A 145 -15.57 29.69 -37.44
C ARG A 145 -15.86 31.09 -38.01
N LEU A 146 -15.01 32.06 -37.72
CA LEU A 146 -15.16 33.43 -38.24
C LEU A 146 -15.00 33.47 -39.76
N VAL A 147 -13.98 32.77 -40.29
CA VAL A 147 -13.74 32.68 -41.74
C VAL A 147 -14.92 32.01 -42.45
N ASP A 148 -15.47 30.93 -41.89
CA ASP A 148 -16.63 30.25 -42.47
C ASP A 148 -17.89 31.13 -42.46
N GLN A 149 -18.10 31.87 -41.37
CA GLN A 149 -19.22 32.79 -41.27
C GLN A 149 -19.09 33.94 -42.27
N GLU A 150 -17.89 34.51 -42.44
CA GLU A 150 -17.61 35.53 -43.44
C GLU A 150 -17.86 34.98 -44.85
N ALA A 151 -17.33 33.80 -45.18
CA ALA A 151 -17.54 33.17 -46.49
C ALA A 151 -19.01 32.86 -46.78
N ARG A 152 -19.82 32.57 -45.76
CA ARG A 152 -21.29 32.45 -45.90
C ARG A 152 -21.94 33.80 -46.16
N CYS A 153 -21.67 34.80 -45.33
CA CYS A 153 -22.21 36.15 -45.50
C CYS A 153 -21.85 36.75 -46.86
N SER A 154 -20.61 36.59 -47.33
CA SER A 154 -20.18 37.06 -48.65
C SER A 154 -20.91 36.36 -49.79
N ARG A 155 -21.18 35.04 -49.67
CA ARG A 155 -21.96 34.30 -50.67
C ARG A 155 -23.41 34.76 -50.74
N GLU A 156 -24.05 34.95 -49.59
CA GLU A 156 -25.42 35.46 -49.50
C GLU A 156 -25.51 36.87 -50.09
N ALA A 157 -24.58 37.77 -49.75
CA ALA A 157 -24.51 39.11 -50.30
C ALA A 157 -24.31 39.10 -51.83
N TRP A 158 -23.45 38.23 -52.34
CA TRP A 158 -23.24 38.09 -53.77
C TRP A 158 -24.50 37.58 -54.49
N ALA A 159 -25.18 36.56 -53.94
CA ALA A 159 -26.45 36.05 -54.48
C ALA A 159 -27.52 37.16 -54.57
N HIS A 160 -27.68 37.94 -53.50
CA HIS A 160 -28.58 39.10 -53.50
C HIS A 160 -28.20 40.16 -54.53
N SER A 161 -26.90 40.40 -54.76
CA SER A 161 -26.43 41.37 -55.76
C SER A 161 -26.70 40.95 -57.21
N ILE A 162 -26.81 39.64 -57.48
CA ILE A 162 -27.08 39.11 -58.82
C ILE A 162 -28.54 38.67 -59.02
N GLY A 163 -29.40 38.86 -58.01
CA GLY A 163 -30.84 38.61 -58.09
C GLY A 163 -31.25 37.14 -58.03
N LEU A 164 -30.44 36.29 -57.37
CA LEU A 164 -30.80 34.91 -56.98
C LEU A 164 -31.34 34.89 -55.54
#